data_AF-P64858-F1
#
_entry.id   AF-P64858-F1
#
_cell.length_a   1.000
_cell.length_b   1.000
_cell.length_c   1.000
_cell.angle_alpha   90.00
_cell.angle_beta   90.00
_cell.angle_gamma   90.00
#
_symmetry.space_group_name_H-M   'P 1'
#
loop_
_entity.id
_entity.type
_entity.pdbx_description
1 polymer ?
#
loop_
_entity_poly.entity_id
_entity_poly.type
_entity_poly.pdbx_seq_one_letter_code
_entity_poly.pdbx_strand_id
1 'polypeptide(L)'
;MSQCFAVKGIGGADQATLGSAEILVKYAQLADKRARVYVLVSTWLVVWGIWHVYFVEAVFPNAILWLHYYAASYEFGFVRRGLGGELIRMLTGDHFFAGAYTVLWTSITVWLIALAVVVWLILSTGNRSERRIMLALLVPVLPFAFSYAIYNPHPELFGMTALVAFSIFLTRAHTSRTRVILSTLYGLTMAVLALIHEAIPLEFALGAVLAIIVLSKNATGATRRICTALAIGPGTVSVLLLAVVGRRDIADQLCAHIPHGMVENPWAVATTPQRVLDYIFGRVESHADYHDWVCEHVTPWFNLDWITSAKLVAVVGFRALFGAFLLGLLFFVATTSMIRYVSAVPVRTFFAELRGNLALPVLASALLVPLFITAVDWTRWWVMITLDVAIVYILYAIDRPEIEQPPSRRNVQVFVCVVLVLAVIPTGSANNIGR
;
A
#
# COMPACT_ATOMS: atom_id res chain seq x y z
N MET A 1 -12.04 -10.98 -68.04
CA MET A 1 -12.20 -9.84 -68.97
C MET A 1 -11.61 -8.60 -68.31
N SER A 2 -10.68 -7.99 -69.03
CA SER A 2 -9.92 -6.79 -68.67
C SER A 2 -10.83 -5.58 -68.44
N GLN A 3 -10.55 -4.75 -67.43
CA GLN A 3 -10.66 -3.29 -67.51
C GLN A 3 -9.62 -2.67 -66.58
N CYS A 4 -8.43 -2.42 -67.14
CA CYS A 4 -7.46 -1.46 -66.63
C CYS A 4 -8.06 -0.05 -66.74
N PHE A 5 -8.34 0.60 -65.61
CA PHE A 5 -8.47 2.06 -65.56
C PHE A 5 -7.11 2.66 -65.21
N ALA A 6 -6.43 3.19 -66.22
CA ALA A 6 -5.25 4.02 -66.08
C ALA A 6 -5.69 5.43 -65.63
N VAL A 7 -5.52 5.73 -64.35
CA VAL A 7 -5.62 7.10 -63.83
C VAL A 7 -4.24 7.73 -63.89
N LYS A 8 -4.03 8.56 -64.91
CA LYS A 8 -2.86 9.42 -65.08
C LYS A 8 -3.23 10.81 -64.55
N GLY A 9 -2.70 11.17 -63.38
CA GLY A 9 -2.89 12.47 -62.74
C GLY A 9 -1.66 12.81 -61.90
N ILE A 10 -0.60 13.24 -62.57
CA ILE A 10 0.65 13.73 -61.97
C ILE A 10 0.37 15.16 -61.48
N GLY A 11 0.25 15.33 -60.17
CA GLY A 11 0.02 16.64 -59.54
C GLY A 11 -0.13 16.67 -58.01
N GLY A 12 -0.04 15.53 -57.31
CA GLY A 12 -0.36 15.44 -55.88
C GLY A 12 0.82 15.19 -54.91
N ALA A 13 2.05 15.03 -55.41
CA ALA A 13 3.17 14.61 -54.55
C ALA A 13 3.61 15.71 -53.55
N ASP A 14 3.54 16.99 -53.93
CA ASP A 14 3.95 18.09 -53.06
C ASP A 14 2.93 18.41 -51.95
N GLN A 15 1.63 18.16 -52.16
CA GLN A 15 0.63 18.33 -51.10
C GLN A 15 0.71 17.21 -50.05
N ALA A 16 1.05 15.99 -50.45
CA ALA A 16 1.19 14.87 -49.51
C ALA A 16 2.41 15.03 -48.59
N THR A 17 3.52 15.60 -49.09
CA THR A 17 4.73 15.88 -48.30
C THR A 17 4.56 17.09 -47.38
N LEU A 18 3.88 18.15 -47.83
CA LEU A 18 3.52 19.27 -46.95
C LEU A 18 2.58 18.85 -45.82
N GLY A 19 1.60 18.01 -46.12
CA GLY A 19 0.69 17.47 -45.12
C GLY A 19 1.43 16.62 -44.07
N SER A 20 2.39 15.79 -44.48
CA SER A 20 3.15 14.96 -43.54
C SER A 20 4.07 15.80 -42.64
N ALA A 21 4.73 16.83 -43.17
CA ALA A 21 5.55 17.74 -42.38
C ALA A 21 4.73 18.53 -41.35
N GLU A 22 3.57 19.08 -41.74
CA GLU A 22 2.69 19.81 -40.83
C GLU A 22 2.15 18.90 -39.71
N ILE A 23 1.80 17.66 -40.06
CA ILE A 23 1.36 16.64 -39.11
C ILE A 23 2.49 16.33 -38.10
N LEU A 24 3.73 16.12 -38.58
CA LEU A 24 4.88 15.86 -37.72
C LEU A 24 5.19 17.03 -36.77
N VAL A 25 5.13 18.27 -37.25
CA VAL A 25 5.31 19.47 -36.42
C VAL A 25 4.24 19.55 -35.33
N LYS A 26 2.97 19.32 -35.69
CA LYS A 26 1.86 19.28 -34.71
C LYS A 26 2.05 18.17 -33.68
N TYR A 27 2.55 17.00 -34.07
CA TYR A 27 2.85 15.91 -33.14
C TYR A 27 4.02 16.25 -32.21
N ALA A 28 5.11 16.83 -32.71
CA ALA A 28 6.24 17.26 -31.90
C ALA A 28 5.84 18.34 -30.89
N GLN A 29 5.09 19.36 -31.31
CA GLN A 29 4.57 20.40 -30.40
C GLN A 29 3.65 19.83 -29.32
N LEU A 30 2.83 18.83 -29.67
CA LEU A 30 1.92 18.18 -28.72
C LEU A 30 2.70 17.29 -27.72
N ALA A 31 3.76 16.62 -28.17
CA ALA A 31 4.67 15.87 -27.32
C ALA A 31 5.41 16.79 -26.33
N ASP A 32 5.95 17.91 -26.81
CA ASP A 32 6.62 18.91 -25.95
C ASP A 32 5.68 19.50 -24.91
N LYS A 33 4.45 19.84 -25.30
CA LYS A 33 3.44 20.36 -24.38
C LYS A 33 3.08 19.32 -23.31
N ARG A 34 2.95 18.04 -23.68
CA ARG A 34 2.66 16.96 -22.75
C ARG A 34 3.82 16.65 -21.82
N ALA A 35 5.06 16.68 -22.32
CA ALA A 35 6.25 16.54 -21.50
C ALA A 35 6.30 17.60 -20.40
N ARG A 36 6.06 18.88 -20.74
CA ARG A 36 5.95 19.96 -19.74
C ARG A 36 4.87 19.70 -18.70
N VAL A 37 3.70 19.19 -19.11
CA VAL A 37 2.63 18.81 -18.17
C VAL A 37 3.10 17.73 -17.19
N TYR A 38 3.77 16.69 -17.68
CA TYR A 38 4.28 15.62 -16.80
C TYR A 38 5.38 16.11 -15.86
N VAL A 39 6.25 17.02 -16.29
CA VAL A 39 7.23 17.67 -15.41
C VAL A 39 6.51 18.46 -14.32
N LEU A 40 5.52 19.29 -14.67
CA LEU A 40 4.75 20.07 -13.69
C LEU A 40 4.03 19.18 -12.67
N VAL A 41 3.41 18.09 -13.13
CA VAL A 41 2.79 17.09 -12.24
C VAL A 41 3.83 16.47 -11.33
N SER A 42 5.00 16.07 -11.84
CA SER A 42 6.08 15.52 -11.01
C SER A 42 6.57 16.52 -9.97
N THR A 43 6.76 17.79 -10.35
CA THR A 43 7.16 18.85 -9.40
C THR A 43 6.11 19.04 -8.33
N TRP A 44 4.82 19.04 -8.71
CA TRP A 44 3.71 19.10 -7.76
C TRP A 44 3.75 17.95 -6.74
N LEU A 45 3.97 16.72 -7.20
CA LEU A 45 4.10 15.55 -6.33
C LEU A 45 5.24 15.68 -5.34
N VAL A 46 6.40 16.19 -5.78
CA VAL A 46 7.55 16.42 -4.88
C VAL A 46 7.23 17.48 -3.84
N VAL A 47 6.63 18.61 -4.24
CA VAL A 47 6.26 19.70 -3.32
C VAL A 47 5.28 19.20 -2.27
N TRP A 48 4.24 18.46 -2.67
CA TRP A 48 3.28 17.90 -1.71
C TRP A 48 3.85 16.77 -0.88
N GLY A 49 4.78 15.98 -1.43
CA GLY A 49 5.51 14.98 -0.66
C GLY A 49 6.30 15.60 0.49
N ILE A 50 7.04 16.69 0.21
CA ILE A 50 7.75 17.47 1.22
C ILE A 50 6.76 18.06 2.23
N TRP A 51 5.64 18.60 1.77
CA TRP A 51 4.61 19.16 2.64
C TRP A 51 4.01 18.11 3.59
N HIS A 52 3.68 16.90 3.11
CA HIS A 52 3.17 15.83 3.96
C HIS A 52 4.16 15.41 5.03
N VAL A 53 5.44 15.28 4.69
CA VAL A 53 6.51 14.99 5.67
C VAL A 53 6.61 16.10 6.69
N TYR A 54 6.69 17.36 6.24
CA TYR A 54 6.72 18.52 7.15
C TYR A 54 5.48 18.57 8.05
N PHE A 55 4.30 18.30 7.50
CA PHE A 55 3.06 18.33 8.26
C PHE A 55 3.06 17.27 9.36
N VAL A 56 3.43 16.03 9.05
CA VAL A 56 3.48 14.96 10.05
C VAL A 56 4.61 15.15 11.05
N GLU A 57 5.78 15.67 10.65
CA GLU A 57 6.90 15.81 11.58
C GLU A 57 6.83 17.08 12.45
N ALA A 58 6.29 18.18 11.93
CA ALA A 58 6.40 19.49 12.59
C ALA A 58 5.07 20.16 12.92
N VAL A 59 3.96 19.76 12.27
CA VAL A 59 2.66 20.44 12.43
C VAL A 59 1.66 19.58 13.21
N PHE A 60 1.64 18.27 12.96
CA PHE A 60 0.74 17.33 13.60
C PHE A 60 1.40 15.96 13.80
N PRO A 61 2.34 15.83 14.75
CA PRO A 61 3.03 14.57 15.02
C PRO A 61 2.10 13.44 15.42
N ASN A 62 2.23 12.31 14.74
CA ASN A 62 1.47 11.10 15.02
C ASN A 62 2.30 10.03 15.74
N ALA A 63 3.54 10.33 16.11
CA ALA A 63 4.48 9.36 16.67
C ALA A 63 3.94 8.62 17.90
N ILE A 64 3.28 9.32 18.82
CA ILE A 64 2.71 8.70 20.03
C ILE A 64 1.77 7.52 19.70
N LEU A 65 1.02 7.62 18.59
CA LEU A 65 0.11 6.56 18.14
C LEU A 65 0.84 5.35 17.57
N TRP A 66 2.09 5.49 17.12
CA TRP A 66 2.78 4.45 16.35
C TRP A 66 3.93 3.79 17.13
N LEU A 67 4.58 4.52 18.02
CA LEU A 67 5.69 3.99 18.82
C LEU A 67 5.24 2.80 19.70
N HIS A 68 3.97 2.72 20.07
CA HIS A 68 3.42 1.63 20.88
C HIS A 68 3.55 0.24 20.24
N TYR A 69 3.68 0.16 18.90
CA TYR A 69 3.90 -1.10 18.20
C TYR A 69 5.20 -1.79 18.59
N TYR A 70 6.14 -1.02 19.14
CA TYR A 70 7.45 -1.50 19.56
C TYR A 70 7.64 -1.50 21.07
N ALA A 71 6.58 -1.26 21.85
CA ALA A 71 6.64 -1.27 23.30
C ALA A 71 6.81 -2.69 23.89
N ALA A 72 6.19 -3.69 23.27
CA ALA A 72 6.26 -5.08 23.73
C ALA A 72 7.54 -5.77 23.24
N SER A 73 8.26 -6.44 24.14
CA SER A 73 9.44 -7.27 23.88
C SER A 73 9.23 -8.70 24.39
N TYR A 74 10.19 -9.59 24.14
CA TYR A 74 10.16 -10.98 24.64
C TYR A 74 10.69 -11.17 26.06
N GLU A 75 11.04 -10.10 26.76
CA GLU A 75 11.52 -10.15 28.14
C GLU A 75 10.51 -10.80 29.10
N PHE A 76 9.21 -10.59 28.85
CA PHE A 76 8.11 -11.13 29.66
C PHE A 76 7.53 -12.44 29.11
N GLY A 77 8.26 -13.09 28.18
CA GLY A 77 7.87 -14.30 27.49
C GLY A 77 7.37 -14.07 26.07
N PHE A 78 6.85 -15.13 25.44
CA PHE A 78 6.37 -15.07 24.07
C PHE A 78 5.04 -14.32 23.99
N VAL A 79 5.07 -13.08 23.49
CA VAL A 79 3.90 -12.19 23.35
C VAL A 79 3.76 -11.71 21.90
N ARG A 80 2.53 -11.39 21.50
CA ARG A 80 2.25 -10.69 20.23
C ARG A 80 3.06 -9.40 20.13
N ARG A 81 3.52 -9.09 18.92
CA ARG A 81 4.35 -7.90 18.61
C ARG A 81 5.71 -7.84 19.31
N GLY A 82 6.12 -8.90 20.02
CA GLY A 82 7.34 -8.92 20.82
C GLY A 82 8.63 -8.76 20.02
N LEU A 83 8.67 -9.17 18.74
CA LEU A 83 9.87 -8.99 17.91
C LEU A 83 10.18 -7.52 17.65
N GLY A 84 9.15 -6.65 17.58
CA GLY A 84 9.33 -5.22 17.38
C GLY A 84 10.13 -4.57 18.51
N GLY A 85 9.73 -4.79 19.77
CA GLY A 85 10.47 -4.27 20.92
C GLY A 85 11.79 -4.98 21.16
N GLU A 86 11.89 -6.26 20.81
CA GLU A 86 13.16 -7.00 20.88
C GLU A 86 14.23 -6.41 19.95
N LEU A 87 13.85 -5.98 18.74
CA LEU A 87 14.76 -5.28 17.83
C LEU A 87 15.28 -3.95 18.42
N ILE A 88 14.41 -3.18 19.08
CA ILE A 88 14.83 -1.94 19.76
C ILE A 88 15.83 -2.23 20.87
N ARG A 89 15.53 -3.23 21.70
CA ARG A 89 16.40 -3.67 22.81
C ARG A 89 17.79 -4.04 22.32
N MET A 90 17.89 -4.68 21.16
CA MET A 90 19.18 -5.05 20.54
C MET A 90 19.92 -3.85 19.92
N LEU A 91 19.22 -2.88 19.34
CA LEU A 91 19.83 -1.79 18.58
C LEU A 91 20.40 -0.67 19.46
N THR A 92 19.68 -0.29 20.51
CA THR A 92 19.96 0.97 21.23
C THR A 92 20.12 0.82 22.73
N GLY A 93 20.02 -0.40 23.28
CA GLY A 93 20.06 -0.63 24.73
C GLY A 93 19.02 0.23 25.43
N ASP A 94 19.47 1.14 26.28
CA ASP A 94 18.63 1.98 27.14
C ASP A 94 17.88 3.12 26.40
N HIS A 95 18.19 3.39 25.12
CA HIS A 95 17.58 4.49 24.35
C HIS A 95 16.35 4.08 23.53
N PHE A 96 15.26 3.70 24.22
CA PHE A 96 14.01 3.24 23.58
C PHE A 96 13.51 4.16 22.46
N PHE A 97 13.37 5.47 22.70
CA PHE A 97 12.78 6.38 21.71
C PHE A 97 13.62 6.45 20.42
N ALA A 98 14.94 6.55 20.54
CA ALA A 98 15.81 6.58 19.36
C ALA A 98 15.70 5.28 18.55
N GLY A 99 15.67 4.13 19.22
CA GLY A 99 15.44 2.84 18.57
C GLY A 99 14.05 2.75 17.92
N ALA A 100 13.00 3.18 18.61
CA ALA A 100 11.63 3.16 18.12
C ALA A 100 11.43 4.04 16.89
N TYR A 101 11.91 5.29 16.92
CA TYR A 101 11.90 6.18 15.75
C TYR A 101 12.73 5.61 14.60
N THR A 102 13.87 4.98 14.88
CA THR A 102 14.71 4.35 13.85
C THR A 102 13.95 3.22 13.15
N VAL A 103 13.30 2.32 13.89
CA VAL A 103 12.54 1.21 13.30
C VAL A 103 11.32 1.73 12.53
N LEU A 104 10.62 2.72 13.08
CA LEU A 104 9.49 3.40 12.43
C LEU A 104 9.90 3.97 11.07
N TRP A 105 10.93 4.82 11.04
CA TRP A 105 11.42 5.43 9.80
C TRP A 105 12.06 4.44 8.84
N THR A 106 12.63 3.35 9.34
CA THR A 106 13.12 2.26 8.50
C THR A 106 11.96 1.63 7.72
N SER A 107 10.81 1.41 8.35
CA SER A 107 9.64 0.84 7.67
C SER A 107 9.13 1.74 6.54
N ILE A 108 9.08 3.06 6.77
CA ILE A 108 8.73 4.07 5.76
C ILE A 108 9.75 4.03 4.61
N THR A 109 11.03 4.12 4.94
CA THR A 109 12.11 4.21 3.94
C THR A 109 12.15 2.98 3.04
N VAL A 110 12.07 1.79 3.63
CA VAL A 110 12.07 0.51 2.89
C VAL A 110 10.87 0.43 1.95
N TRP A 111 9.70 0.86 2.40
CA TRP A 111 8.50 0.92 1.55
C TRP A 111 8.61 1.93 0.41
N LEU A 112 9.13 3.14 0.68
CA LEU A 112 9.33 4.15 -0.36
C LEU A 112 10.35 3.69 -1.42
N ILE A 113 11.37 2.94 -1.02
CA ILE A 113 12.30 2.30 -1.95
C ILE A 113 11.55 1.26 -2.82
N ALA A 114 10.71 0.43 -2.23
CA ALA A 114 9.92 -0.56 -2.98
C ALA A 114 8.98 0.12 -4.00
N LEU A 115 8.31 1.21 -3.61
CA LEU A 115 7.51 2.03 -4.52
C LEU A 115 8.35 2.63 -5.65
N ALA A 116 9.52 3.18 -5.34
CA ALA A 116 10.44 3.72 -6.34
C ALA A 116 10.87 2.65 -7.35
N VAL A 117 11.11 1.42 -6.90
CA VAL A 117 11.39 0.28 -7.78
C VAL A 117 10.20 -0.04 -8.68
N VAL A 118 8.96 -0.03 -8.17
CA VAL A 118 7.75 -0.22 -9.00
C VAL A 118 7.64 0.87 -10.07
N VAL A 119 7.83 2.14 -9.68
CA VAL A 119 7.84 3.29 -10.60
C VAL A 119 8.91 3.13 -11.68
N TRP A 120 10.12 2.74 -11.28
CA TRP A 120 11.21 2.46 -12.21
C TRP A 120 10.85 1.34 -13.19
N LEU A 121 10.29 0.22 -12.72
CA LEU A 121 9.86 -0.89 -13.56
C LEU A 121 8.79 -0.46 -14.58
N ILE A 122 7.79 0.33 -14.16
CA ILE A 122 6.76 0.86 -15.07
C ILE A 122 7.41 1.61 -16.24
N LEU A 123 8.41 2.44 -15.94
CA LEU A 123 9.11 3.29 -16.91
C LEU A 123 10.14 2.53 -17.75
N SER A 124 10.78 1.49 -17.21
CA SER A 124 11.86 0.74 -17.86
C SER A 124 11.39 -0.42 -18.72
N THR A 125 10.19 -0.96 -18.46
CA THR A 125 9.66 -2.10 -19.20
C THR A 125 9.13 -1.66 -20.57
N GLY A 126 9.54 -2.32 -21.65
CA GLY A 126 9.01 -2.10 -22.99
C GLY A 126 9.35 -0.73 -23.60
N ASN A 127 8.52 -0.28 -24.55
CA ASN A 127 8.71 1.03 -25.19
C ASN A 127 8.24 2.16 -24.26
N ARG A 128 8.95 3.30 -24.31
CA ARG A 128 8.52 4.51 -23.61
C ARG A 128 7.16 4.95 -24.17
N SER A 129 6.15 4.97 -23.31
CA SER A 129 4.80 5.44 -23.63
C SER A 129 4.33 6.47 -22.61
N GLU A 130 3.46 7.39 -23.04
CA GLU A 130 2.88 8.38 -22.13
C GLU A 130 2.06 7.73 -21.01
N ARG A 131 1.39 6.61 -21.28
CA ARG A 131 0.61 5.90 -20.25
C ARG A 131 1.50 5.29 -19.17
N ARG A 132 2.72 4.87 -19.50
CA ARG A 132 3.71 4.45 -18.49
C ARG A 132 4.09 5.63 -17.59
N ILE A 133 4.32 6.81 -18.16
CA ILE A 133 4.60 8.03 -17.38
C ILE A 133 3.42 8.38 -16.48
N MET A 134 2.21 8.39 -17.03
CA MET A 134 0.99 8.64 -16.25
C MET A 134 0.82 7.60 -15.13
N LEU A 135 1.07 6.31 -15.39
CA LEU A 135 0.93 5.26 -14.38
C LEU A 135 1.99 5.40 -13.28
N ALA A 136 3.23 5.68 -13.67
CA ALA A 136 4.35 5.94 -12.77
C ALA A 136 4.07 7.13 -11.84
N LEU A 137 3.50 8.22 -12.36
CA LEU A 137 3.12 9.40 -11.58
C LEU A 137 1.85 9.18 -10.74
N LEU A 138 0.98 8.24 -11.11
CA LEU A 138 -0.20 7.86 -10.32
C LEU A 138 0.18 7.06 -9.07
N VAL A 139 1.18 6.17 -9.16
CA VAL A 139 1.54 5.24 -8.08
C VAL A 139 1.76 5.94 -6.72
N PRO A 140 2.56 7.02 -6.61
CA PRO A 140 2.82 7.67 -5.32
C PRO A 140 1.59 8.24 -4.62
N VAL A 141 0.52 8.58 -5.35
CA VAL A 141 -0.71 9.20 -4.82
C VAL A 141 -1.84 8.20 -4.59
N LEU A 142 -1.59 6.91 -4.80
CA LEU A 142 -2.56 5.87 -4.46
C LEU A 142 -2.72 5.78 -2.92
N PRO A 143 -3.89 5.35 -2.42
CA PRO A 143 -4.22 5.41 -0.99
C PRO A 143 -3.31 4.59 -0.07
N PHE A 144 -2.57 3.63 -0.62
CA PHE A 144 -1.60 2.78 0.08
C PHE A 144 -0.14 3.23 -0.13
N ALA A 145 0.11 4.30 -0.88
CA ALA A 145 1.46 4.62 -1.35
C ALA A 145 2.19 5.60 -0.42
N PHE A 146 2.48 6.82 -0.87
CA PHE A 146 3.31 7.76 -0.12
C PHE A 146 2.59 8.31 1.11
N SER A 147 1.39 8.86 0.95
CA SER A 147 0.62 9.41 2.07
C SER A 147 0.34 8.35 3.14
N TYR A 148 0.08 7.11 2.74
CA TYR A 148 -0.10 6.01 3.69
C TYR A 148 1.13 5.84 4.59
N ALA A 149 2.32 5.78 3.98
CA ALA A 149 3.56 5.56 4.69
C ALA A 149 3.87 6.66 5.71
N ILE A 150 3.56 7.91 5.36
CA ILE A 150 3.85 9.07 6.22
C ILE A 150 2.81 9.21 7.33
N TYR A 151 1.52 9.05 7.02
CA TYR A 151 0.46 9.25 8.02
C TYR A 151 0.19 8.00 8.87
N ASN A 152 0.50 6.81 8.37
CA ASN A 152 0.34 5.53 9.06
C ASN A 152 1.58 4.63 8.90
N PRO A 153 2.71 4.98 9.55
CA PRO A 153 3.93 4.19 9.55
C PRO A 153 3.83 2.91 10.39
N HIS A 154 2.83 2.08 10.09
CA HIS A 154 2.64 0.79 10.71
C HIS A 154 3.74 -0.19 10.29
N PRO A 155 4.04 -1.21 11.14
CA PRO A 155 4.94 -2.30 10.75
C PRO A 155 4.52 -3.07 9.49
N GLU A 156 3.25 -2.96 9.08
CA GLU A 156 2.75 -3.56 7.84
C GLU A 156 3.47 -3.05 6.59
N LEU A 157 4.10 -1.87 6.63
CA LEU A 157 4.94 -1.36 5.53
C LEU A 157 6.05 -2.36 5.15
N PHE A 158 6.56 -3.14 6.10
CA PHE A 158 7.48 -4.25 5.81
C PHE A 158 6.80 -5.37 5.03
N GLY A 159 5.56 -5.71 5.38
CA GLY A 159 4.74 -6.70 4.67
C GLY A 159 4.39 -6.25 3.25
N MET A 160 3.99 -4.99 3.09
CA MET A 160 3.74 -4.37 1.79
C MET A 160 4.98 -4.42 0.89
N THR A 161 6.14 -4.09 1.45
CA THR A 161 7.43 -4.17 0.74
C THR A 161 7.75 -5.60 0.32
N ALA A 162 7.58 -6.57 1.22
CA ALA A 162 7.83 -7.97 0.91
C ALA A 162 6.89 -8.49 -0.19
N LEU A 163 5.61 -8.09 -0.20
CA LEU A 163 4.67 -8.45 -1.26
C LEU A 163 5.06 -7.84 -2.61
N VAL A 164 5.47 -6.56 -2.63
CA VAL A 164 5.97 -5.90 -3.85
C VAL A 164 7.20 -6.62 -4.39
N ALA A 165 8.18 -6.88 -3.53
CA ALA A 165 9.40 -7.60 -3.91
C ALA A 165 9.07 -8.99 -4.47
N PHE A 166 8.24 -9.76 -3.77
CA PHE A 166 7.80 -11.10 -4.21
C PHE A 166 7.11 -11.05 -5.57
N SER A 167 6.17 -10.11 -5.75
CA SER A 167 5.45 -9.93 -7.00
C SER A 167 6.39 -9.57 -8.16
N ILE A 168 7.34 -8.67 -7.95
CA ILE A 168 8.36 -8.30 -8.93
C ILE A 168 9.23 -9.51 -9.28
N PHE A 169 9.72 -10.27 -8.30
CA PHE A 169 10.55 -11.45 -8.57
C PHE A 169 9.78 -12.55 -9.30
N LEU A 170 8.49 -12.73 -9.03
CA LEU A 170 7.65 -13.68 -9.76
C LEU A 170 7.54 -13.34 -11.25
N THR A 171 7.49 -12.06 -11.64
CA THR A 171 7.48 -11.68 -13.06
C THR A 171 8.74 -12.13 -13.82
N ARG A 172 9.85 -12.34 -13.09
CA ARG A 172 11.14 -12.79 -13.63
C ARG A 172 11.41 -14.29 -13.44
N ALA A 173 10.51 -15.00 -12.75
CA ALA A 173 10.72 -16.40 -12.41
C ALA A 173 10.26 -17.33 -13.55
N HIS A 174 11.21 -17.86 -14.32
CA HIS A 174 10.94 -18.73 -15.47
C HIS A 174 10.80 -20.22 -15.12
N THR A 175 11.39 -20.68 -14.02
CA THR A 175 11.37 -22.11 -13.64
C THR A 175 10.48 -22.37 -12.42
N SER A 176 9.92 -23.57 -12.32
CA SER A 176 9.14 -24.00 -11.15
C SER A 176 9.97 -23.97 -9.86
N ARG A 177 11.25 -24.36 -9.93
CA ARG A 177 12.17 -24.35 -8.78
C ARG A 177 12.34 -22.94 -8.23
N THR A 178 12.59 -21.95 -9.10
CA THR A 178 12.72 -20.55 -8.69
C THR A 178 11.45 -20.04 -8.02
N ARG A 179 10.27 -20.37 -8.54
CA ARG A 179 8.97 -19.97 -7.96
C ARG A 179 8.75 -20.56 -6.58
N VAL A 180 9.08 -21.84 -6.40
CA VAL A 180 9.01 -22.53 -5.11
C VAL A 180 9.94 -21.86 -4.11
N ILE A 181 11.20 -21.60 -4.48
CA ILE A 181 12.17 -20.91 -3.61
C ILE A 181 11.66 -19.52 -3.21
N LEU A 182 11.19 -18.72 -4.17
CA LEU A 182 10.65 -17.39 -3.89
C LEU A 182 9.43 -17.43 -2.96
N SER A 183 8.54 -18.40 -3.16
CA SER A 183 7.34 -18.56 -2.33
C SER A 183 7.70 -18.99 -0.91
N THR A 184 8.67 -19.90 -0.76
CA THR A 184 9.20 -20.28 0.56
C THR A 184 9.84 -19.09 1.26
N LEU A 185 10.69 -18.31 0.57
CA LEU A 185 11.34 -17.14 1.16
C LEU A 185 10.30 -16.10 1.59
N TYR A 186 9.30 -15.80 0.74
CA TYR A 186 8.21 -14.91 1.10
C TYR A 186 7.42 -15.41 2.30
N GLY A 187 7.05 -16.69 2.33
CA GLY A 187 6.33 -17.28 3.45
C GLY A 187 7.11 -17.21 4.76
N LEU A 188 8.41 -17.51 4.74
CA LEU A 188 9.29 -17.36 5.91
C LEU A 188 9.39 -15.90 6.35
N THR A 189 9.49 -14.95 5.42
CA THR A 189 9.46 -13.52 5.75
C THR A 189 8.14 -13.15 6.44
N MET A 190 6.99 -13.60 5.92
CA MET A 190 5.69 -13.37 6.56
C MET A 190 5.61 -14.00 7.95
N ALA A 191 6.18 -15.19 8.14
CA ALA A 191 6.24 -15.85 9.44
C ALA A 191 7.03 -15.04 10.47
N VAL A 192 8.13 -14.39 10.07
CA VAL A 192 8.91 -13.49 10.92
C VAL A 192 8.17 -12.18 11.15
N LEU A 193 7.57 -11.58 10.12
CA LEU A 193 6.83 -10.33 10.26
C LEU A 193 5.57 -10.49 11.14
N ALA A 194 4.97 -11.68 11.18
CA ALA A 194 3.89 -12.00 12.12
C ALA A 194 4.29 -11.74 13.59
N LEU A 195 5.57 -11.90 13.91
CA LEU A 195 6.11 -11.66 15.25
C LEU A 195 6.26 -10.17 15.59
N ILE A 196 6.31 -9.29 14.56
CA ILE A 196 6.30 -7.84 14.71
C ILE A 196 4.85 -7.34 14.74
N HIS A 197 4.01 -7.82 13.82
CA HIS A 197 2.58 -7.58 13.84
C HIS A 197 1.84 -8.78 13.24
N GLU A 198 1.02 -9.41 14.07
CA GLU A 198 0.28 -10.64 13.80
C GLU A 198 -0.71 -10.52 12.64
N ALA A 199 -1.14 -9.32 12.26
CA ALA A 199 -2.07 -9.11 11.16
C ALA A 199 -1.38 -9.21 9.78
N ILE A 200 -0.07 -8.97 9.69
CA ILE A 200 0.68 -8.88 8.43
C ILE A 200 0.45 -10.10 7.51
N PRO A 201 0.57 -11.37 7.97
CA PRO A 201 0.35 -12.51 7.08
C PRO A 201 -1.08 -12.60 6.54
N LEU A 202 -2.07 -12.14 7.30
CA LEU A 202 -3.47 -12.16 6.90
C LEU A 202 -3.76 -11.05 5.89
N GLU A 203 -3.19 -9.86 6.12
CA GLU A 203 -3.32 -8.68 5.26
C GLU A 203 -2.85 -8.94 3.83
N PHE A 204 -1.68 -9.59 3.65
CA PHE A 204 -1.05 -9.77 2.33
C PHE A 204 -1.24 -11.17 1.72
N ALA A 205 -2.12 -11.98 2.30
CA ALA A 205 -2.42 -13.32 1.81
C ALA A 205 -3.06 -13.28 0.41
N LEU A 206 -4.02 -12.37 0.22
CA LEU A 206 -4.72 -12.22 -1.06
C LEU A 206 -3.75 -11.78 -2.16
N GLY A 207 -2.94 -10.75 -1.90
CA GLY A 207 -1.95 -10.23 -2.83
C GLY A 207 -0.96 -11.29 -3.28
N ALA A 208 -0.43 -12.10 -2.35
CA ALA A 208 0.49 -13.18 -2.68
C ALA A 208 -0.15 -14.25 -3.58
N VAL A 209 -1.40 -14.64 -3.30
CA VAL A 209 -2.14 -15.59 -4.14
C VAL A 209 -2.41 -15.04 -5.52
N LEU A 210 -2.84 -13.77 -5.61
CA LEU A 210 -3.05 -13.10 -6.89
C LEU A 210 -1.74 -13.01 -7.69
N ALA A 211 -0.63 -12.65 -7.05
CA ALA A 211 0.69 -12.61 -7.68
C ALA A 211 1.09 -13.97 -8.24
N ILE A 212 0.89 -15.05 -7.48
CA ILE A 212 1.17 -16.42 -7.94
C ILE A 212 0.28 -16.78 -9.13
N ILE A 213 -1.02 -16.51 -9.11
CA ILE A 213 -1.92 -16.90 -10.19
C ILE A 213 -1.63 -16.09 -11.46
N VAL A 214 -1.49 -14.77 -11.33
CA VAL A 214 -1.47 -13.82 -12.45
C VAL A 214 -0.06 -13.61 -13.02
N LEU A 215 0.96 -13.50 -12.17
CA LEU A 215 2.32 -13.14 -12.60
C LEU A 215 3.18 -14.36 -12.95
N SER A 216 2.87 -15.56 -12.43
CA SER A 216 3.61 -16.79 -12.75
C SER A 216 3.14 -17.43 -14.07
N LYS A 217 3.52 -16.79 -15.19
CA LYS A 217 3.21 -17.26 -16.53
C LYS A 217 3.71 -18.70 -16.73
N ASN A 218 2.89 -19.56 -17.32
CA ASN A 218 3.21 -20.98 -17.60
C ASN A 218 3.39 -21.88 -16.35
N ALA A 219 3.03 -21.44 -15.14
CA ALA A 219 3.01 -22.33 -13.98
C ALA A 219 1.89 -23.37 -14.10
N THR A 220 2.20 -24.62 -13.81
CA THR A 220 1.17 -25.67 -13.73
C THR A 220 0.27 -25.44 -12.51
N GLY A 221 -0.96 -25.97 -12.55
CA GLY A 221 -1.89 -25.88 -11.41
C GLY A 221 -1.30 -26.46 -10.12
N ALA A 222 -0.54 -27.56 -10.21
CA ALA A 222 0.15 -28.15 -9.06
C ALA A 222 1.23 -27.21 -8.49
N THR A 223 2.07 -26.61 -9.34
CA THR A 223 3.08 -25.64 -8.90
C THR A 223 2.44 -24.42 -8.24
N ARG A 224 1.33 -23.90 -8.77
CA ARG A 224 0.60 -22.77 -8.16
C ARG A 224 0.08 -23.11 -6.76
N ARG A 225 -0.48 -24.31 -6.57
CA ARG A 225 -0.96 -24.76 -5.24
C ARG A 225 0.19 -24.89 -4.24
N ILE A 226 1.30 -25.51 -4.64
CA ILE A 226 2.49 -25.65 -3.79
C ILE A 226 3.05 -24.27 -3.43
N CYS A 227 3.22 -23.39 -4.41
CA CYS A 227 3.69 -22.02 -4.17
C CYS A 227 2.75 -21.26 -3.23
N THR A 228 1.43 -21.41 -3.41
CA THR A 228 0.44 -20.78 -2.53
C THR A 228 0.55 -21.30 -1.10
N ALA A 229 0.63 -22.63 -0.92
CA ALA A 229 0.80 -23.22 0.40
C ALA A 229 2.10 -22.76 1.09
N LEU A 230 3.20 -22.65 0.34
CA LEU A 230 4.49 -22.19 0.86
C LEU A 230 4.52 -20.69 1.16
N ALA A 231 3.80 -19.86 0.40
CA ALA A 231 3.74 -18.42 0.61
C ALA A 231 2.83 -18.03 1.79
N ILE A 232 1.71 -18.73 1.97
CA ILE A 232 0.68 -18.39 2.98
C ILE A 232 0.84 -19.19 4.27
N GLY A 233 1.26 -20.45 4.15
CA GLY A 233 1.30 -21.42 5.24
C GLY A 233 2.14 -20.98 6.43
N PRO A 234 3.44 -20.65 6.27
CA PRO A 234 4.30 -20.29 7.39
C PRO A 234 3.78 -19.07 8.17
N GLY A 235 3.34 -18.02 7.48
CA GLY A 235 2.75 -16.84 8.12
C GLY A 235 1.47 -17.17 8.90
N THR A 236 0.56 -17.94 8.30
CA THR A 236 -0.68 -18.37 8.97
C THR A 236 -0.39 -19.22 10.20
N VAL A 237 0.59 -20.14 10.12
CA VAL A 237 1.03 -20.95 11.26
C VAL A 237 1.58 -20.06 12.38
N SER A 238 2.42 -19.05 12.07
CA SER A 238 2.89 -18.09 13.07
C SER A 238 1.76 -17.36 13.78
N VAL A 239 0.74 -16.90 13.04
CA VAL A 239 -0.44 -16.22 13.63
C VAL A 239 -1.20 -17.16 14.56
N LEU A 240 -1.40 -18.42 14.15
CA LEU A 240 -2.07 -19.42 14.98
C LEU A 240 -1.25 -19.75 16.23
N LEU A 241 0.07 -19.88 16.11
CA LEU A 241 0.96 -20.11 17.25
C LEU A 241 0.94 -18.94 18.22
N LEU A 242 0.97 -17.69 17.73
CA LEU A 242 0.81 -16.49 18.55
C LEU A 242 -0.56 -16.48 19.26
N ALA A 243 -1.61 -16.91 18.57
CA ALA A 243 -2.95 -16.97 19.15
C ALA A 243 -3.06 -18.00 20.29
N VAL A 244 -2.38 -19.15 20.16
CA VAL A 244 -2.47 -20.27 21.11
C VAL A 244 -1.46 -20.16 22.25
N VAL A 245 -0.22 -19.77 21.94
CA VAL A 245 0.92 -19.79 22.87
C VAL A 245 1.27 -18.39 23.39
N GLY A 246 0.79 -17.33 22.73
CA GLY A 246 1.05 -15.96 23.15
C GLY A 246 0.45 -15.65 24.51
N ARG A 247 1.27 -15.11 25.43
CA ARG A 247 0.81 -14.64 26.74
C ARG A 247 -0.17 -13.48 26.60
N ARG A 248 -1.19 -13.45 27.48
CA ARG A 248 -2.29 -12.46 27.48
C ARG A 248 -2.48 -11.79 28.84
N ASP A 249 -1.53 -11.95 29.75
CA ASP A 249 -1.62 -11.55 31.16
C ASP A 249 -0.39 -10.72 31.55
N ILE A 250 0.10 -9.92 30.62
CA ILE A 250 1.35 -9.17 30.77
C ILE A 250 1.17 -7.66 30.78
N ALA A 251 -0.07 -7.13 30.73
CA ALA A 251 -0.29 -5.68 30.63
C ALA A 251 0.40 -4.90 31.76
N ASP A 252 0.30 -5.37 33.01
CA ASP A 252 0.91 -4.70 34.16
C ASP A 252 2.45 -4.78 34.11
N GLN A 253 2.99 -5.93 33.70
CA GLN A 253 4.43 -6.14 33.53
C GLN A 253 5.00 -5.26 32.42
N LEU A 254 4.27 -5.19 31.30
CA LEU A 254 4.61 -4.34 30.16
C LEU A 254 4.57 -2.87 30.56
N CYS A 255 3.50 -2.43 31.25
CA CYS A 255 3.37 -1.07 31.74
C CYS A 255 4.57 -0.65 32.59
N ALA A 256 4.98 -1.49 33.56
CA ALA A 256 6.11 -1.20 34.43
C ALA A 256 7.47 -1.00 33.71
N HIS A 257 7.62 -1.49 32.48
CA HIS A 257 8.87 -1.38 31.70
C HIS A 257 8.81 -0.37 30.56
N ILE A 258 7.65 0.19 30.26
CA ILE A 258 7.56 1.26 29.26
C ILE A 258 8.30 2.49 29.81
N PRO A 259 9.24 3.09 29.06
CA PRO A 259 9.96 4.26 29.55
C PRO A 259 9.07 5.50 29.54
N HIS A 260 9.21 6.32 30.58
CA HIS A 260 8.66 7.67 30.60
C HIS A 260 9.34 8.57 29.57
N GLY A 261 8.60 9.55 29.07
CA GLY A 261 9.09 10.49 28.08
C GLY A 261 7.97 11.32 27.52
N MET A 262 8.14 12.65 27.56
CA MET A 262 7.16 13.57 27.00
C MET A 262 7.20 13.50 25.48
N VAL A 263 6.05 13.21 24.88
CA VAL A 263 5.87 13.17 23.41
C VAL A 263 4.68 14.06 23.05
N GLU A 264 4.77 14.75 21.92
CA GLU A 264 3.65 15.53 21.38
C GLU A 264 2.44 14.61 21.13
N ASN A 265 1.28 15.07 21.60
CA ASN A 265 0.01 14.36 21.48
C ASN A 265 -1.08 15.31 20.96
N PRO A 266 -1.07 15.65 19.66
CA PRO A 266 -2.11 16.49 19.08
C PRO A 266 -3.50 15.85 19.17
N TRP A 267 -3.60 14.54 19.29
CA TRP A 267 -4.87 13.81 19.36
C TRP A 267 -5.64 14.06 20.65
N ALA A 268 -4.96 14.42 21.74
CA ALA A 268 -5.61 14.81 23.00
C ALA A 268 -6.40 16.13 22.88
N VAL A 269 -5.99 17.03 21.99
CA VAL A 269 -6.68 18.32 21.77
C VAL A 269 -7.57 18.31 20.53
N ALA A 270 -7.41 17.35 19.61
CA ALA A 270 -8.15 17.20 18.37
C ALA A 270 -9.62 16.76 18.54
N THR A 271 -10.31 17.25 19.57
CA THR A 271 -11.72 16.91 19.86
C THR A 271 -12.71 17.70 19.01
N THR A 272 -12.29 18.83 18.44
CA THR A 272 -13.11 19.66 17.54
C THR A 272 -12.25 20.25 16.42
N PRO A 273 -12.83 20.58 15.25
CA PRO A 273 -12.08 21.22 14.16
C PRO A 273 -11.38 22.50 14.58
N GLN A 274 -12.00 23.31 15.45
CA GLN A 274 -11.39 24.54 15.94
C GLN A 274 -10.14 24.28 16.78
N ARG A 275 -10.17 23.29 17.68
CA ARG A 275 -8.99 22.94 18.49
C ARG A 275 -7.86 22.34 17.67
N VAL A 276 -8.19 21.59 16.61
CA VAL A 276 -7.18 21.13 15.64
C VAL A 276 -6.49 22.33 15.00
N LEU A 277 -7.25 23.35 14.57
CA LEU A 277 -6.66 24.59 14.04
C LEU A 277 -5.85 25.33 15.10
N ASP A 278 -6.34 25.41 16.34
CA ASP A 278 -5.61 26.08 17.42
C ASP A 278 -4.28 25.38 17.73
N TYR A 279 -4.21 24.04 17.67
CA TYR A 279 -2.93 23.30 17.75
C TYR A 279 -2.02 23.61 16.56
N ILE A 280 -2.55 23.49 15.33
CA ILE A 280 -1.79 23.74 14.09
C ILE A 280 -1.18 25.16 14.05
N PHE A 281 -1.90 26.14 14.59
CA PHE A 281 -1.44 27.54 14.67
C PHE A 281 -0.59 27.83 15.91
N GLY A 282 -0.18 26.81 16.69
CA GLY A 282 0.65 26.96 17.88
C GLY A 282 -0.02 27.73 19.02
N ARG A 283 -1.36 27.78 19.05
CA ARG A 283 -2.12 28.44 20.13
C ARG A 283 -2.33 27.52 21.33
N VAL A 284 -2.22 26.21 21.12
CA VAL A 284 -2.33 25.18 22.14
C VAL A 284 -1.19 24.19 21.93
N GLU A 285 -0.43 23.93 22.96
CA GLU A 285 0.54 22.82 23.00
C GLU A 285 -0.10 21.62 23.69
N SER A 286 0.24 20.42 23.25
CA SER A 286 -0.26 19.17 23.82
C SER A 286 0.83 18.14 23.86
N HIS A 287 1.30 17.83 25.07
CA HIS A 287 2.28 16.79 25.33
C HIS A 287 1.66 15.80 26.30
N ALA A 288 1.95 14.52 26.11
CA ALA A 288 1.60 13.46 27.03
C ALA A 288 2.85 12.69 27.42
N ASP A 289 2.90 12.20 28.66
CA ASP A 289 3.90 11.20 29.01
C ASP A 289 3.57 9.90 28.27
N TYR A 290 4.55 9.40 27.52
CA TYR A 290 4.38 8.21 26.68
C TYR A 290 4.05 6.96 27.50
N HIS A 291 4.66 6.79 28.68
CA HIS A 291 4.35 5.66 29.56
C HIS A 291 2.88 5.72 29.99
N ASP A 292 2.45 6.85 30.54
CA ASP A 292 1.09 7.01 31.03
C ASP A 292 0.07 6.77 29.91
N TRP A 293 0.32 7.35 28.73
CA TRP A 293 -0.56 7.21 27.59
C TRP A 293 -0.67 5.76 27.09
N VAL A 294 0.47 5.06 26.94
CA VAL A 294 0.48 3.66 26.48
C VAL A 294 -0.13 2.73 27.53
N CYS A 295 0.15 2.95 28.82
CA CYS A 295 -0.44 2.17 29.91
C CYS A 295 -1.96 2.34 30.00
N GLU A 296 -2.49 3.52 29.72
CA GLU A 296 -3.93 3.76 29.72
C GLU A 296 -4.60 3.22 28.45
N HIS A 297 -4.02 3.47 27.28
CA HIS A 297 -4.73 3.28 26.00
C HIS A 297 -4.34 2.01 25.24
N VAL A 298 -3.17 1.43 25.50
CA VAL A 298 -2.59 0.36 24.68
C VAL A 298 -2.37 -0.93 25.46
N THR A 299 -1.74 -0.89 26.63
CA THR A 299 -1.45 -2.12 27.40
C THR A 299 -2.72 -2.93 27.72
N PRO A 300 -3.92 -2.35 27.95
CA PRO A 300 -5.13 -3.14 28.17
C PRO A 300 -5.47 -4.05 26.98
N TRP A 301 -5.06 -3.69 25.76
CA TRP A 301 -5.32 -4.49 24.58
C TRP A 301 -4.60 -5.83 24.61
N PHE A 302 -3.44 -5.93 25.30
CA PHE A 302 -2.68 -7.18 25.39
C PHE A 302 -3.39 -8.26 26.21
N ASN A 303 -4.38 -7.87 27.01
CA ASN A 303 -5.21 -8.79 27.79
C ASN A 303 -6.50 -9.20 27.07
N LEU A 304 -6.80 -8.63 25.90
CA LEU A 304 -8.03 -8.93 25.18
C LEU A 304 -8.00 -10.32 24.54
N ASP A 305 -9.02 -11.12 24.83
CA ASP A 305 -9.33 -12.29 24.02
C ASP A 305 -10.10 -11.89 22.75
N TRP A 306 -10.31 -12.86 21.86
CA TRP A 306 -10.94 -12.62 20.57
C TRP A 306 -12.42 -12.26 20.70
N ILE A 307 -13.09 -12.80 21.72
CA ILE A 307 -14.50 -12.52 22.00
C ILE A 307 -14.66 -11.07 22.45
N THR A 308 -13.79 -10.59 23.33
CA THR A 308 -13.79 -9.22 23.82
C THR A 308 -13.39 -8.25 22.72
N SER A 309 -12.42 -8.62 21.88
CA SER A 309 -12.06 -7.84 20.68
C SER A 309 -13.25 -7.69 19.73
N ALA A 310 -13.99 -8.77 19.47
CA ALA A 310 -15.21 -8.72 18.65
C ALA A 310 -16.33 -7.86 19.29
N LYS A 311 -16.47 -7.93 20.63
CA LYS A 311 -17.41 -7.05 21.36
C LYS A 311 -17.01 -5.58 21.22
N LEU A 312 -15.72 -5.24 21.28
CA LEU A 312 -15.24 -3.86 21.08
C LEU A 312 -15.58 -3.34 19.68
N VAL A 313 -15.40 -4.17 18.64
CA VAL A 313 -15.84 -3.83 17.29
C VAL A 313 -17.35 -3.60 17.25
N ALA A 314 -18.15 -4.48 17.89
CA ALA A 314 -19.60 -4.31 17.93
C ALA A 314 -20.05 -3.01 18.64
N VAL A 315 -19.31 -2.55 19.67
CA VAL A 315 -19.59 -1.30 20.41
C VAL A 315 -19.43 -0.05 19.54
N VAL A 316 -18.55 -0.06 18.53
CA VAL A 316 -18.43 1.06 17.57
C VAL A 316 -19.74 1.29 16.81
N GLY A 317 -20.54 0.24 16.66
CA GLY A 317 -21.87 0.32 16.08
C GLY A 317 -21.88 0.24 14.55
N PHE A 318 -22.97 -0.32 14.03
CA PHE A 318 -23.12 -0.63 12.61
C PHE A 318 -22.91 0.58 11.68
N ARG A 319 -23.40 1.77 12.07
CA ARG A 319 -23.32 2.97 11.21
C ARG A 319 -21.88 3.39 10.93
N ALA A 320 -21.03 3.46 11.95
CA ALA A 320 -19.63 3.86 11.80
C ALA A 320 -18.84 2.81 11.02
N LEU A 321 -18.99 1.51 11.37
CA LEU A 321 -18.34 0.42 10.66
C LEU A 321 -18.76 0.35 9.19
N PHE A 322 -20.06 0.50 8.91
CA PHE A 322 -20.57 0.52 7.54
C PHE A 322 -20.06 1.75 6.76
N GLY A 323 -19.98 2.92 7.39
CA GLY A 323 -19.36 4.11 6.79
C GLY A 323 -17.89 3.89 6.42
N ALA A 324 -17.10 3.34 7.35
CA ALA A 324 -15.71 2.98 7.11
C ALA A 324 -15.54 1.92 6.01
N PHE A 325 -16.45 0.92 5.96
CA PHE A 325 -16.52 -0.08 4.90
C PHE A 325 -16.73 0.56 3.52
N LEU A 326 -17.74 1.43 3.40
CA LEU A 326 -18.09 2.08 2.14
C LEU A 326 -16.97 2.98 1.64
N LEU A 327 -16.31 3.72 2.54
CA LEU A 327 -15.14 4.53 2.19
C LEU A 327 -13.98 3.67 1.69
N GLY A 328 -13.68 2.58 2.37
CA GLY A 328 -12.66 1.63 1.96
C GLY A 328 -12.95 1.02 0.59
N LEU A 329 -14.19 0.58 0.36
CA LEU A 329 -14.64 0.08 -0.93
C LEU A 329 -14.54 1.14 -2.03
N LEU A 330 -14.83 2.40 -1.71
CA LEU A 330 -14.66 3.52 -2.65
C LEU A 330 -13.19 3.68 -3.04
N PHE A 331 -12.24 3.62 -2.10
CA PHE A 331 -10.81 3.63 -2.42
C PHE A 331 -10.40 2.48 -3.33
N PHE A 332 -10.93 1.28 -3.09
CA PHE A 332 -10.69 0.12 -3.94
C PHE A 332 -11.19 0.33 -5.38
N VAL A 333 -12.45 0.75 -5.54
CA VAL A 333 -13.06 0.97 -6.85
C VAL A 333 -12.40 2.13 -7.60
N ALA A 334 -12.12 3.24 -6.90
CA ALA A 334 -11.44 4.39 -7.47
C ALA A 334 -10.03 4.00 -7.96
N THR A 335 -9.24 3.32 -7.12
CA THR A 335 -7.87 2.93 -7.44
C THR A 335 -7.80 2.00 -8.64
N THR A 336 -8.58 0.92 -8.64
CA THR A 336 -8.63 -0.02 -9.78
C THR A 336 -9.13 0.67 -11.06
N SER A 337 -10.10 1.59 -10.95
CA SER A 337 -10.59 2.38 -12.07
C SER A 337 -9.53 3.35 -12.62
N MET A 338 -8.76 4.01 -11.76
CA MET A 338 -7.67 4.90 -12.16
C MET A 338 -6.54 4.15 -12.85
N ILE A 339 -6.11 3.01 -12.29
CA ILE A 339 -5.10 2.14 -12.93
C ILE A 339 -5.59 1.71 -14.31
N ARG A 340 -6.84 1.24 -14.42
CA ARG A 340 -7.46 0.90 -15.72
C ARG A 340 -7.47 2.07 -16.69
N TYR A 341 -7.86 3.25 -16.22
CA TYR A 341 -8.00 4.45 -17.06
C TYR A 341 -6.66 4.89 -17.64
N VAL A 342 -5.62 4.90 -16.80
CA VAL A 342 -4.28 5.33 -17.16
C VAL A 342 -3.56 4.27 -17.99
N SER A 343 -3.61 3.00 -17.60
CA SER A 343 -2.96 1.90 -18.33
C SER A 343 -3.70 1.45 -19.59
N ALA A 344 -4.99 1.78 -19.73
CA ALA A 344 -5.92 1.23 -20.73
C ALA A 344 -6.16 -0.28 -20.67
N VAL A 345 -5.51 -1.01 -19.75
CA VAL A 345 -5.68 -2.46 -19.60
C VAL A 345 -7.03 -2.72 -18.94
N PRO A 346 -7.97 -3.47 -19.51
CA PRO A 346 -9.26 -3.72 -18.87
C PRO A 346 -9.13 -4.60 -17.62
N VAL A 347 -9.81 -4.21 -16.53
CA VAL A 347 -9.90 -5.00 -15.28
C VAL A 347 -10.46 -6.41 -15.53
N ARG A 348 -11.37 -6.55 -16.51
CA ARG A 348 -11.92 -7.86 -16.91
C ARG A 348 -10.84 -8.82 -17.43
N THR A 349 -9.80 -8.31 -18.08
CA THR A 349 -8.71 -9.14 -18.62
C THR A 349 -7.86 -9.65 -17.47
N PHE A 350 -7.57 -8.79 -16.49
CA PHE A 350 -6.93 -9.19 -15.24
C PHE A 350 -7.72 -10.27 -14.49
N PHE A 351 -9.03 -10.08 -14.28
CA PHE A 351 -9.87 -11.10 -13.64
C PHE A 351 -10.06 -12.37 -14.47
N ALA A 352 -9.91 -12.30 -15.80
CA ALA A 352 -9.97 -13.50 -16.64
C ALA A 352 -8.84 -14.48 -16.31
N GLU A 353 -7.68 -14.01 -15.84
CA GLU A 353 -6.58 -14.85 -15.38
C GLU A 353 -6.95 -15.68 -14.13
N LEU A 354 -7.95 -15.26 -13.37
CA LEU A 354 -8.43 -15.98 -12.18
C LEU A 354 -9.44 -17.09 -12.53
N ARG A 355 -9.95 -17.12 -13.76
CA ARG A 355 -10.94 -18.13 -14.19
C ARG A 355 -10.33 -19.53 -14.06
N GLY A 356 -11.05 -20.42 -13.36
CA GLY A 356 -10.60 -21.78 -13.08
C GLY A 356 -9.74 -21.94 -11.80
N ASN A 357 -9.34 -20.85 -11.14
CA ASN A 357 -8.55 -20.90 -9.90
C ASN A 357 -9.16 -20.08 -8.75
N LEU A 358 -10.47 -19.79 -8.80
CA LEU A 358 -11.16 -18.91 -7.83
C LEU A 358 -11.12 -19.43 -6.38
N ALA A 359 -10.95 -20.74 -6.16
CA ALA A 359 -10.87 -21.30 -4.82
C ALA A 359 -9.73 -20.67 -3.99
N LEU A 360 -8.55 -20.43 -4.60
CA LEU A 360 -7.40 -19.89 -3.87
C LEU A 360 -7.61 -18.42 -3.46
N PRO A 361 -8.01 -17.48 -4.34
CA PRO A 361 -8.33 -16.12 -3.92
C PRO A 361 -9.47 -16.04 -2.91
N VAL A 362 -10.48 -16.91 -3.01
CA VAL A 362 -11.58 -16.95 -2.03
C VAL A 362 -11.08 -17.37 -0.65
N LEU A 363 -10.26 -18.43 -0.56
CA LEU A 363 -9.65 -18.86 0.70
C LEU A 363 -8.72 -17.79 1.27
N ALA A 364 -7.90 -17.14 0.44
CA ALA A 364 -7.05 -16.04 0.88
C ALA A 364 -7.86 -14.84 1.37
N SER A 365 -8.97 -14.50 0.69
CA SER A 365 -9.88 -13.45 1.14
C SER A 365 -10.55 -13.78 2.47
N ALA A 366 -10.84 -15.07 2.73
CA ALA A 366 -11.41 -15.51 4.00
C ALA A 366 -10.45 -15.26 5.19
N LEU A 367 -9.13 -15.22 4.95
CA LEU A 367 -8.15 -14.88 5.99
C LEU A 367 -8.21 -13.42 6.43
N LEU A 368 -8.85 -12.53 5.65
CA LEU A 368 -9.08 -11.14 6.05
C LEU A 368 -10.28 -10.99 7.00
N VAL A 369 -11.20 -11.96 7.02
CA VAL A 369 -12.42 -11.90 7.85
C VAL A 369 -12.11 -11.72 9.34
N PRO A 370 -11.14 -12.45 9.95
CA PRO A 370 -10.73 -12.19 11.32
C PRO A 370 -10.35 -10.73 11.59
N LEU A 371 -9.68 -10.04 10.66
CA LEU A 371 -9.28 -8.63 10.84
C LEU A 371 -10.50 -7.71 10.98
N PHE A 372 -11.53 -7.92 10.17
CA PHE A 372 -12.79 -7.16 10.26
C PHE A 372 -13.59 -7.49 11.52
N ILE A 373 -13.45 -8.71 12.05
CA ILE A 373 -14.14 -9.12 13.29
C ILE A 373 -13.46 -8.55 14.52
N THR A 374 -12.13 -8.46 14.55
CA THR A 374 -11.37 -8.15 15.77
C THR A 374 -10.83 -6.72 15.83
N ALA A 375 -10.83 -5.98 14.73
CA ALA A 375 -10.32 -4.61 14.68
C ALA A 375 -11.29 -3.63 14.01
N VAL A 376 -11.23 -2.38 14.47
CA VAL A 376 -12.16 -1.31 14.09
C VAL A 376 -11.75 -0.57 12.82
N ASP A 377 -10.49 -0.71 12.38
CA ASP A 377 -9.88 0.04 11.27
C ASP A 377 -10.30 -0.46 9.88
N TRP A 378 -11.60 -0.53 9.64
CA TRP A 378 -12.16 -1.14 8.44
C TRP A 378 -11.75 -0.44 7.16
N THR A 379 -11.57 0.89 7.17
CA THR A 379 -11.05 1.61 6.00
C THR A 379 -9.60 1.21 5.71
N ARG A 380 -8.76 1.06 6.73
CA ARG A 380 -7.37 0.60 6.58
C ARG A 380 -7.30 -0.81 5.99
N TRP A 381 -8.14 -1.75 6.44
CA TRP A 381 -8.19 -3.10 5.86
C TRP A 381 -8.52 -3.07 4.37
N TRP A 382 -9.42 -2.20 3.95
CA TRP A 382 -9.68 -1.98 2.53
C TRP A 382 -8.52 -1.34 1.77
N VAL A 383 -7.72 -0.46 2.39
CA VAL A 383 -6.50 0.07 1.79
C VAL A 383 -5.49 -1.05 1.54
N MET A 384 -5.34 -2.01 2.46
CA MET A 384 -4.50 -3.20 2.26
C MET A 384 -5.01 -4.12 1.16
N ILE A 385 -6.32 -4.40 1.11
CA ILE A 385 -6.94 -5.12 -0.01
C ILE A 385 -6.69 -4.40 -1.34
N THR A 386 -6.74 -3.06 -1.31
CA THR A 386 -6.49 -2.24 -2.50
C THR A 386 -5.03 -2.37 -2.96
N LEU A 387 -4.06 -2.34 -2.05
CA LEU A 387 -2.65 -2.61 -2.36
C LEU A 387 -2.49 -3.99 -3.00
N ASP A 388 -3.02 -5.03 -2.36
CA ASP A 388 -2.90 -6.43 -2.79
C ASP A 388 -3.31 -6.61 -4.25
N VAL A 389 -4.45 -6.03 -4.63
CA VAL A 389 -4.95 -6.10 -6.00
C VAL A 389 -4.19 -5.13 -6.92
N ALA A 390 -3.93 -3.90 -6.47
CA ALA A 390 -3.35 -2.85 -7.30
C ALA A 390 -1.93 -3.16 -7.73
N ILE A 391 -1.06 -3.64 -6.84
CA ILE A 391 0.34 -3.96 -7.17
C ILE A 391 0.40 -5.07 -8.21
N VAL A 392 -0.37 -6.14 -8.02
CA VAL A 392 -0.43 -7.26 -8.98
C VAL A 392 -1.01 -6.77 -10.31
N TYR A 393 -2.04 -5.93 -10.28
CA TYR A 393 -2.65 -5.38 -11.49
C TYR A 393 -1.73 -4.41 -12.23
N ILE A 394 -0.96 -3.57 -11.53
CA ILE A 394 0.06 -2.70 -12.13
C ILE A 394 1.14 -3.55 -12.81
N LEU A 395 1.70 -4.53 -12.10
CA LEU A 395 2.73 -5.42 -12.64
C LEU A 395 2.20 -6.29 -13.81
N TYR A 396 0.93 -6.66 -13.78
CA TYR A 396 0.26 -7.27 -14.91
C TYR A 396 0.16 -6.29 -16.09
N ALA A 397 -0.28 -5.06 -15.84
CA ALA A 397 -0.56 -4.05 -16.86
C ALA A 397 0.69 -3.53 -17.59
N ILE A 398 1.85 -3.46 -16.93
CA ILE A 398 3.08 -2.95 -17.56
C ILE A 398 3.61 -3.83 -18.70
N ASP A 399 3.15 -5.07 -18.81
CA ASP A 399 3.54 -6.01 -19.86
C ASP A 399 2.44 -6.23 -20.90
N ARG A 400 1.41 -5.37 -20.88
CA ARG A 400 0.27 -5.44 -21.81
C ARG A 400 0.45 -4.43 -22.94
N PRO A 401 0.19 -4.81 -24.21
CA PRO A 401 0.34 -3.91 -25.35
C PRO A 401 -0.58 -2.67 -25.27
N GLU A 402 -1.71 -2.78 -24.54
CA GLU A 402 -2.63 -1.66 -24.33
C GLU A 402 -1.96 -0.44 -23.66
N ILE A 403 -0.92 -0.65 -22.83
CA ILE A 403 -0.19 0.46 -22.18
C ILE A 403 0.66 1.27 -23.17
N GLU A 404 0.93 0.74 -24.36
CA GLU A 404 1.70 1.45 -25.39
C GLU A 404 0.82 2.38 -26.23
N GLN A 405 -0.50 2.26 -26.11
CA GLN A 405 -1.44 3.08 -26.87
C GLN A 405 -1.42 4.54 -26.39
N PRO A 406 -1.43 5.53 -27.30
CA PRO A 406 -1.41 6.94 -26.90
C PRO A 406 -2.67 7.33 -26.11
N PRO A 407 -2.56 8.16 -25.06
CA PRO A 407 -3.71 8.66 -24.33
C PRO A 407 -4.42 9.78 -25.13
N SER A 408 -5.75 9.80 -25.02
CA SER A 408 -6.56 10.93 -25.52
C SER A 408 -6.27 12.21 -24.72
N ARG A 409 -6.57 13.39 -25.28
CA ARG A 409 -6.43 14.67 -24.54
C ARG A 409 -7.26 14.68 -23.25
N ARG A 410 -8.47 14.13 -23.30
CA ARG A 410 -9.36 13.99 -22.14
C ARG A 410 -8.72 13.10 -21.06
N ASN A 411 -8.05 12.02 -21.46
CA ASN A 411 -7.35 11.13 -20.52
C ASN A 411 -6.26 11.85 -19.75
N VAL A 412 -5.46 12.66 -20.45
CA VAL A 412 -4.40 13.45 -19.80
C VAL A 412 -5.00 14.49 -18.85
N GLN A 413 -6.07 15.19 -19.24
CA GLN A 413 -6.74 16.17 -18.37
C GLN A 413 -7.30 15.55 -17.10
N VAL A 414 -8.05 14.44 -17.22
CA VAL A 414 -8.61 13.73 -16.07
C VAL A 414 -7.49 13.20 -15.17
N PHE A 415 -6.43 12.63 -15.75
CA PHE A 415 -5.25 12.20 -15.00
C PHE A 415 -4.62 13.35 -14.21
N VAL A 416 -4.39 14.50 -14.82
CA VAL A 416 -3.83 15.69 -14.14
C VAL A 416 -4.75 16.10 -12.98
N CYS A 417 -6.05 16.27 -13.22
CA CYS A 417 -6.99 16.63 -12.16
C CYS A 417 -6.97 15.64 -10.98
N VAL A 418 -6.98 14.34 -11.29
CA VAL A 418 -6.96 13.28 -10.28
C VAL A 418 -5.67 13.33 -9.46
N VAL A 419 -4.51 13.40 -10.11
CA VAL A 419 -3.23 13.41 -9.39
C VAL A 419 -3.08 14.68 -8.55
N LEU A 420 -3.50 15.84 -9.07
CA LEU A 420 -3.47 17.08 -8.31
C LEU A 420 -4.33 16.99 -7.03
N VAL A 421 -5.54 16.42 -7.13
CA VAL A 421 -6.45 16.25 -5.99
C VAL A 421 -5.91 15.22 -5.00
N LEU A 422 -5.48 14.04 -5.47
CA LEU A 422 -4.99 12.98 -4.60
C LEU A 422 -3.66 13.31 -3.92
N ALA A 423 -2.84 14.18 -4.51
CA ALA A 423 -1.61 14.66 -3.89
C ALA A 423 -1.86 15.64 -2.73
N VAL A 424 -3.01 16.31 -2.70
CA VAL A 424 -3.36 17.26 -1.63
C VAL A 424 -4.08 16.53 -0.48
N ILE A 425 -4.95 15.59 -0.83
CA ILE A 425 -5.75 14.85 0.15
C ILE A 425 -4.87 13.77 0.78
N PRO A 426 -4.65 13.78 2.12
CA PRO A 426 -3.91 12.73 2.80
C PRO A 426 -4.76 11.46 2.86
N THR A 427 -4.92 10.78 1.72
CA THR A 427 -5.75 9.57 1.63
C THR A 427 -5.29 8.46 2.57
N GLY A 428 -4.01 8.51 2.95
CA GLY A 428 -3.44 7.69 4.02
C GLY A 428 -4.14 7.90 5.36
N SER A 429 -4.42 9.13 5.80
CA SER A 429 -4.94 9.39 7.15
C SER A 429 -6.41 8.97 7.37
N ALA A 430 -7.09 8.46 6.33
CA ALA A 430 -8.48 8.04 6.40
C ALA A 430 -8.64 6.66 7.08
N ASN A 431 -8.27 6.55 8.37
CA ASN A 431 -8.33 5.26 9.07
C ASN A 431 -9.73 4.91 9.57
N ASN A 432 -10.49 5.90 10.06
CA ASN A 432 -11.88 5.73 10.52
C ASN A 432 -12.67 7.04 10.40
N ILE A 433 -13.59 7.14 9.42
CA ILE A 433 -14.64 8.16 9.48
C ILE A 433 -15.72 7.64 10.42
N GLY A 434 -15.82 8.17 11.66
CA GLY A 434 -16.92 7.81 12.56
C GLY A 434 -16.64 7.82 14.07
N ARG A 435 -15.44 8.21 14.51
CA ARG A 435 -15.22 8.71 15.87
C ARG A 435 -15.10 10.23 15.81
#